data_AF-A0A2X3EBN2-F1
#
_entry.id   AF-A0A2X3EBN2-F1
#
_cell.length_a   1.000
_cell.length_b   1.000
_cell.length_c   1.000
_cell.angle_alpha   90.00
_cell.angle_beta   90.00
_cell.angle_gamma   90.00
#
_symmetry.space_group_name_H-M   'P 1'
#
loop_
_entity.id
_entity.type
_entity.pdbx_description
1 polymer ?
#
loop_
_entity_poly.entity_id
_entity_poly.type
_entity_poly.pdbx_seq_one_letter_code
_entity_poly.pdbx_strand_id
1 'polypeptide(L)'
;MVAAAAAIAVVYPHMNGLGGDGFWLIVPPEGDPIAIDASGAAGSLATLEAYAGQRHIPHRGPQAALTVAGTVSGWDEALRISRDLTGRALPVARLLADAIGYAEDGIPVTASQAHATASNWKSCASSRASAKPGWSRARPAARQPLPPARPRRYPAHAGQRRSRQLLSRAAGERLAQGMATLGMPVTLGDLQAHRARRPGPLTLQHQQGTLWNLAHPRRGWYRWRSLASPTV
;
A
#
# COMPACT_ATOMS: atom_id res chain seq x y z
N MET A 1 3.15 9.08 -11.69
CA MET A 1 2.47 8.56 -10.48
C MET A 1 3.24 7.45 -9.76
N VAL A 2 3.75 6.41 -10.43
CA VAL A 2 4.50 5.31 -9.74
C VAL A 2 5.67 5.80 -8.87
N ALA A 3 6.48 6.75 -9.36
CA ALA A 3 7.55 7.35 -8.55
C ALA A 3 7.02 8.02 -7.27
N ALA A 4 5.90 8.74 -7.35
CA ALA A 4 5.24 9.35 -6.19
C ALA A 4 4.66 8.30 -5.24
N ALA A 5 4.07 7.22 -5.77
CA ALA A 5 3.56 6.10 -4.97
C ALA A 5 4.69 5.38 -4.20
N ALA A 6 5.87 5.24 -4.80
CA ALA A 6 7.04 4.72 -4.12
C ALA A 6 7.57 5.69 -3.03
N ALA A 7 7.63 6.99 -3.33
CA ALA A 7 8.07 7.99 -2.37
C ALA A 7 7.12 8.09 -1.16
N ILE A 8 5.81 8.13 -1.38
CA ILE A 8 4.80 8.24 -0.32
C ILE A 8 4.76 7.00 0.59
N ALA A 9 5.10 5.82 0.07
CA ALA A 9 5.27 4.60 0.86
C ALA A 9 6.44 4.71 1.86
N VAL A 10 7.42 5.57 1.60
CA VAL A 10 8.54 5.84 2.49
C VAL A 10 8.23 7.01 3.43
N VAL A 11 7.73 8.13 2.90
CA VAL A 11 7.52 9.35 3.70
C VAL A 11 6.22 9.33 4.53
N TYR A 12 5.28 8.42 4.24
CA TYR A 12 4.00 8.33 4.95
C TYR A 12 3.60 6.88 5.32
N PRO A 13 4.48 6.14 6.03
CA PRO A 13 4.41 4.68 6.16
C PRO A 13 3.32 4.17 7.11
N HIS A 14 2.68 5.05 7.89
CA HIS A 14 1.61 4.67 8.82
C HIS A 14 0.23 4.67 8.17
N MET A 15 0.10 5.23 6.96
CA MET A 15 -1.17 5.32 6.22
C MET A 15 -1.18 4.49 4.94
N ASN A 16 0.00 4.16 4.39
CA ASN A 16 0.13 3.37 3.16
C ASN A 16 1.51 2.70 3.10
N GLY A 17 1.70 1.81 2.12
CA GLY A 17 3.01 1.24 1.86
C GLY A 17 3.00 0.11 0.84
N LEU A 18 4.16 -0.53 0.70
CA LEU A 18 4.36 -1.69 -0.18
C LEU A 18 3.54 -2.92 0.23
N GLY A 19 3.18 -3.04 1.51
CA GLY A 19 2.40 -4.13 2.06
C GLY A 19 0.89 -3.94 2.02
N GLY A 20 0.40 -2.96 1.25
CA GLY A 20 -1.03 -2.69 1.08
C GLY A 20 -1.52 -2.95 -0.34
N ASP A 21 -2.63 -2.31 -0.68
CA ASP A 21 -3.31 -2.38 -1.98
C ASP A 21 -3.24 -1.06 -2.73
N GLY A 22 -3.49 -1.12 -4.06
CA GLY A 22 -3.50 0.06 -4.93
C GLY A 22 -4.71 0.10 -5.85
N PHE A 23 -5.18 1.31 -6.15
CA PHE A 23 -6.29 1.55 -7.07
C PHE A 23 -5.94 2.70 -8.02
N TRP A 24 -6.23 2.52 -9.30
CA TRP A 24 -5.92 3.51 -10.34
C TRP A 24 -7.12 3.76 -11.22
N LEU A 25 -7.36 5.01 -11.55
CA LEU A 25 -8.28 5.41 -12.61
C LEU A 25 -7.50 6.34 -13.54
N ILE A 26 -7.19 5.83 -14.72
CA ILE A 26 -6.34 6.49 -15.72
C ILE A 26 -7.27 6.93 -16.84
N VAL A 27 -7.28 8.23 -17.13
CA VAL A 27 -8.03 8.80 -18.27
C VAL A 27 -7.00 9.20 -19.32
N PRO A 28 -6.85 8.44 -20.41
CA PRO A 28 -5.98 8.84 -21.51
C PRO A 28 -6.49 10.13 -22.18
N PRO A 29 -5.64 10.85 -22.94
CA PRO A 29 -6.10 12.03 -23.69
C PRO A 29 -7.24 11.72 -24.68
N GLU A 30 -7.20 10.52 -25.27
CA GLU A 30 -8.22 9.99 -26.16
C GLU A 30 -8.57 8.55 -25.75
N GLY A 31 -9.84 8.18 -25.86
CA GLY A 31 -10.34 6.85 -25.55
C GLY A 31 -10.93 6.70 -24.14
N ASP A 32 -11.23 5.45 -23.79
CA ASP A 32 -11.96 5.12 -22.57
C ASP A 32 -11.05 5.12 -21.32
N PRO A 33 -11.61 5.45 -20.13
CA PRO A 33 -10.89 5.36 -18.88
C PRO A 33 -10.52 3.92 -18.53
N ILE A 34 -9.32 3.75 -17.99
CA ILE A 34 -8.75 2.47 -17.58
C ILE A 34 -8.72 2.42 -16.05
N ALA A 35 -9.41 1.44 -15.48
CA ALA A 35 -9.37 1.17 -14.05
C ALA A 35 -8.39 0.02 -13.74
N ILE A 36 -7.63 0.15 -12.66
CA ILE A 36 -6.78 -0.91 -12.11
C ILE A 36 -7.17 -1.14 -10.66
N ASP A 37 -7.64 -2.34 -10.36
CA ASP A 37 -7.85 -2.84 -9.01
C ASP A 37 -6.69 -3.77 -8.66
N ALA A 38 -5.76 -3.24 -7.87
CA ALA A 38 -4.62 -3.97 -7.33
C ALA A 38 -4.83 -4.23 -5.83
N SER A 39 -6.01 -4.75 -5.49
CA SER A 39 -6.27 -5.34 -4.18
C SER A 39 -5.92 -6.83 -4.17
N GLY A 40 -5.19 -7.26 -3.14
CA GLY A 40 -4.87 -8.67 -2.96
C GLY A 40 -6.02 -9.49 -2.39
N ALA A 41 -6.07 -10.76 -2.77
CA ALA A 41 -7.00 -11.71 -2.20
C ALA A 41 -6.51 -12.21 -0.82
N ALA A 42 -7.41 -12.83 -0.06
CA ALA A 42 -7.01 -13.62 1.10
C ALA A 42 -6.06 -14.74 0.67
N GLY A 43 -5.05 -15.01 1.49
CA GLY A 43 -4.12 -16.11 1.24
C GLY A 43 -4.81 -17.46 1.38
N SER A 44 -4.27 -18.46 0.69
CA SER A 44 -4.81 -19.82 0.64
C SER A 44 -4.95 -20.51 2.00
N LEU A 45 -4.17 -20.11 3.01
CA LEU A 45 -4.24 -20.64 4.37
C LEU A 45 -5.24 -19.89 5.27
N ALA A 46 -5.85 -18.80 4.78
CA ALA A 46 -6.82 -18.01 5.54
C ALA A 46 -8.22 -18.61 5.45
N THR A 47 -8.35 -19.86 5.92
CA THR A 47 -9.62 -20.62 5.91
C THR A 47 -10.48 -20.29 7.13
N LEU A 48 -11.78 -20.59 7.07
CA LEU A 48 -12.66 -20.42 8.25
C LEU A 48 -12.16 -21.18 9.47
N GLU A 49 -11.61 -22.38 9.26
CA GLU A 49 -11.08 -23.22 10.33
C GLU A 49 -9.82 -22.64 10.98
N ALA A 50 -8.98 -21.92 10.23
CA ALA A 50 -7.82 -21.22 10.79
C ALA A 50 -8.20 -20.14 11.82
N TYR A 51 -9.47 -19.71 11.83
CA TYR A 51 -10.03 -18.74 12.78
C TYR A 51 -11.11 -19.37 13.69
N ALA A 52 -11.20 -20.70 13.76
CA ALA A 52 -12.15 -21.37 14.63
C ALA A 52 -12.00 -20.91 16.10
N GLY A 53 -13.13 -20.70 16.78
CA GLY A 53 -13.18 -20.18 18.15
C GLY A 53 -12.97 -18.66 18.28
N GLN A 54 -12.65 -17.95 17.19
CA GLN A 54 -12.57 -16.49 17.18
C GLN A 54 -13.92 -15.89 16.76
N ARG A 55 -14.37 -14.85 17.47
CA ARG A 55 -15.60 -14.12 17.09
C ARG A 55 -15.43 -13.26 15.84
N HIS A 56 -14.19 -12.83 15.55
CA HIS A 56 -13.81 -11.99 14.43
C HIS A 56 -12.32 -12.20 14.10
N ILE A 57 -11.93 -11.91 12.85
CA ILE A 57 -10.51 -11.85 12.45
C ILE A 57 -9.83 -10.75 13.28
N PRO A 58 -8.65 -11.01 13.88
CA PRO A 58 -7.99 -10.05 14.75
C PRO A 58 -7.55 -8.81 13.96
N HIS A 59 -7.49 -7.66 14.63
CA HIS A 59 -7.09 -6.39 13.99
C HIS A 59 -5.57 -6.23 13.80
N ARG A 60 -4.74 -7.02 14.49
CA ARG A 60 -3.27 -6.95 14.44
C ARG A 60 -2.63 -8.32 14.57
N GLY A 61 -1.35 -8.37 14.20
CA GLY A 61 -0.53 -9.57 14.26
C GLY A 61 -0.58 -10.39 12.96
N PRO A 62 0.12 -11.52 12.91
CA PRO A 62 0.26 -12.33 11.71
C PRO A 62 -1.08 -12.80 11.13
N GLN A 63 -2.04 -13.17 11.99
CA GLN A 63 -3.37 -13.60 11.57
C GLN A 63 -4.25 -12.47 11.02
N ALA A 64 -3.92 -11.20 11.31
CA ALA A 64 -4.59 -10.04 10.73
C ALA A 64 -4.03 -9.68 9.34
N ALA A 65 -2.79 -10.09 9.05
CA ALA A 65 -2.13 -9.86 7.77
C ALA A 65 -2.40 -11.06 6.82
N LEU A 66 -3.68 -11.28 6.54
CA LEU A 66 -4.15 -12.47 5.82
C LEU A 66 -4.33 -12.30 4.31
N THR A 67 -4.14 -11.09 3.77
CA THR A 67 -4.28 -10.82 2.34
C THR A 67 -2.93 -10.59 1.69
N VAL A 68 -2.84 -10.89 0.40
CA VAL A 68 -1.71 -10.48 -0.44
C VAL A 68 -1.67 -8.95 -0.54
N ALA A 69 -0.49 -8.35 -0.65
CA ALA A 69 -0.34 -6.93 -0.91
C ALA A 69 -0.33 -6.67 -2.42
N GLY A 70 -1.30 -5.90 -2.94
CA GLY A 70 -1.43 -5.65 -4.37
C GLY A 70 -0.80 -4.36 -4.90
N THR A 71 -0.36 -3.41 -4.06
CA THR A 71 0.19 -2.11 -4.50
C THR A 71 1.20 -2.22 -5.65
N VAL A 72 2.13 -3.16 -5.52
CA VAL A 72 3.24 -3.37 -6.45
C VAL A 72 2.78 -3.94 -7.80
N SER A 73 1.78 -4.83 -7.80
CA SER A 73 1.20 -5.35 -9.06
C SER A 73 0.46 -4.25 -9.82
N GLY A 74 -0.17 -3.31 -9.09
CA GLY A 74 -0.79 -2.13 -9.68
C GLY A 74 0.22 -1.19 -10.35
N TRP A 75 1.43 -1.06 -9.78
CA TRP A 75 2.49 -0.25 -10.38
C TRP A 75 3.00 -0.87 -11.69
N ASP A 76 3.24 -2.17 -11.69
CA ASP A 76 3.66 -2.90 -12.90
C ASP A 76 2.62 -2.73 -14.01
N GLU A 77 1.34 -2.91 -13.67
CA GLU A 77 0.27 -2.81 -14.65
C GLU A 77 0.09 -1.37 -15.19
N ALA A 78 0.16 -0.37 -14.31
CA ALA A 78 0.12 1.04 -14.72
C ALA A 78 1.32 1.42 -15.61
N LEU A 79 2.50 0.85 -15.37
CA LEU A 79 3.68 1.07 -16.23
C LEU A 79 3.54 0.39 -17.58
N ARG A 80 2.96 -0.81 -17.64
CA ARG A 80 2.61 -1.46 -18.92
C ARG A 80 1.66 -0.59 -19.73
N ILE A 81 0.56 -0.12 -19.12
CA ILE A 81 -0.38 0.82 -19.76
C ILE A 81 0.33 2.09 -20.22
N SER A 82 1.18 2.69 -19.37
CA SER A 82 1.94 3.90 -19.72
C SER A 82 2.84 3.67 -20.94
N ARG A 83 3.50 2.52 -21.04
CA ARG A 83 4.34 2.19 -22.19
C ARG A 83 3.50 2.02 -23.45
N ASP A 84 2.36 1.33 -23.36
CA ASP A 84 1.49 1.08 -24.50
C ASP A 84 0.87 2.39 -25.02
N LEU A 85 0.52 3.33 -24.14
CA LEU A 85 -0.02 4.65 -24.51
C LEU A 85 1.03 5.62 -25.06
N THR A 86 2.26 5.61 -24.53
CA THR A 86 3.28 6.63 -24.86
C THR A 86 4.36 6.15 -25.81
N GLY A 87 4.44 4.84 -26.06
CA GLY A 87 5.53 4.21 -26.80
C GLY A 87 6.90 4.30 -26.12
N ARG A 88 6.99 4.83 -24.90
CA ARG A 88 8.24 5.07 -24.17
C ARG A 88 8.13 4.57 -22.74
N ALA A 89 9.27 4.22 -22.14
CA ALA A 89 9.33 3.84 -20.74
C ALA A 89 10.67 4.29 -20.13
N LEU A 90 10.60 4.90 -18.94
CA LEU A 90 11.79 5.14 -18.15
C LEU A 90 12.21 3.86 -17.40
N PRO A 91 13.50 3.67 -17.11
CA PRO A 91 13.94 2.55 -16.27
C PRO A 91 13.28 2.59 -14.89
N VAL A 92 12.80 1.45 -14.40
CA VAL A 92 12.19 1.33 -13.06
C VAL A 92 13.14 1.84 -11.97
N ALA A 93 14.44 1.57 -12.12
CA ALA A 93 15.46 2.10 -11.20
C ALA A 93 15.41 3.63 -11.07
N ARG A 94 15.12 4.36 -12.16
CA ARG A 94 14.98 5.82 -12.13
C ARG A 94 13.72 6.24 -11.37
N LEU A 95 12.60 5.52 -11.58
CA LEU A 95 11.33 5.81 -10.92
C LEU A 95 11.38 5.59 -9.41
N LEU A 96 12.16 4.61 -8.95
CA LEU A 96 12.31 4.28 -7.53
C LEU A 96 13.44 5.05 -6.83
N ALA A 97 14.31 5.73 -7.58
CA ALA A 97 15.53 6.36 -7.06
C ALA A 97 15.27 7.26 -5.83
N ASP A 98 14.27 8.14 -5.92
CA ASP A 98 13.96 9.10 -4.86
C ASP A 98 13.45 8.39 -3.60
N ALA A 99 12.60 7.37 -3.75
CA ALA A 99 12.11 6.55 -2.64
C ALA A 99 13.25 5.78 -1.95
N ILE A 100 14.20 5.27 -2.73
CA ILE A 100 15.42 4.61 -2.21
C ILE A 100 16.23 5.62 -1.41
N GLY A 101 16.50 6.81 -1.96
CA GLY A 101 17.21 7.88 -1.26
C GLY A 101 16.54 8.26 0.06
N TYR A 102 15.23 8.50 0.07
CA TYR A 102 14.49 8.78 1.30
C TYR A 102 14.56 7.62 2.32
N ALA A 103 14.60 6.38 1.87
CA ALA A 103 14.72 5.22 2.74
C ALA A 103 16.13 5.10 3.37
N GLU A 104 17.16 5.43 2.61
CA GLU A 104 18.55 5.31 3.05
C GLU A 104 18.99 6.50 3.91
N ASP A 105 18.67 7.71 3.45
CA ASP A 105 19.08 8.99 4.02
C ASP A 105 18.14 9.50 5.12
N GLY A 106 16.93 8.92 5.19
CA GLY A 106 15.90 9.26 6.15
C GLY A 106 14.96 10.38 5.68
N ILE A 107 13.88 10.55 6.44
CA ILE A 107 12.79 11.48 6.13
C ILE A 107 12.56 12.46 7.29
N PRO A 108 12.01 13.66 7.00
CA PRO A 108 11.33 14.46 8.01
C PRO A 108 10.10 13.71 8.53
N VAL A 109 10.03 13.45 9.84
CA VAL A 109 8.84 12.82 10.43
C VAL A 109 7.71 13.82 10.54
N THR A 110 6.56 13.49 9.93
CA THR A 110 5.37 14.32 9.96
C THR A 110 4.65 14.25 11.31
N ALA A 111 3.86 15.28 11.65
CA ALA A 111 3.12 15.34 12.90
C ALA A 111 2.13 14.16 13.04
N SER A 112 1.42 13.80 11.97
CA SER A 112 0.52 12.65 11.96
C SER A 112 1.26 11.32 12.12
N GLN A 113 2.45 11.16 11.54
CA GLN A 113 3.27 9.96 11.77
C GLN A 113 3.73 9.86 13.22
N ALA A 114 4.20 10.95 13.81
CA ALA A 114 4.59 10.98 15.22
C ALA A 114 3.41 10.62 16.12
N HIS A 115 2.24 11.21 15.87
CA HIS A 115 1.01 10.92 16.60
C HIS A 115 0.59 9.45 16.45
N ALA A 116 0.48 8.95 15.23
CA ALA A 116 0.09 7.56 14.96
C ALA A 116 1.07 6.56 15.60
N THR A 117 2.37 6.85 15.58
CA THR A 117 3.37 6.00 16.22
C THR A 117 3.22 6.00 17.74
N ALA A 118 2.98 7.18 18.36
CA ALA A 118 2.78 7.31 19.79
C ALA A 118 1.51 6.57 20.25
N SER A 119 0.39 6.79 19.56
CA SER A 119 -0.91 6.19 19.89
C SER A 119 -0.91 4.67 19.74
N ASN A 120 -0.06 4.13 18.87
CA ASN A 120 0.04 2.70 18.60
C ASN A 120 1.26 2.01 19.25
N TRP A 121 2.05 2.73 20.05
CA TRP A 121 3.35 2.27 20.53
C TRP A 121 3.26 0.94 21.28
N LYS A 122 2.34 0.83 22.25
CA LYS A 122 2.16 -0.38 23.07
C LYS A 122 1.80 -1.60 22.22
N SER A 123 0.90 -1.44 21.25
CA SER A 123 0.46 -2.52 20.36
C SER A 123 1.52 -2.91 19.32
N CYS A 124 2.40 -1.98 18.94
CA CYS A 124 3.54 -2.29 18.08
C CYS A 124 4.71 -2.91 18.86
N ALA A 125 4.89 -2.54 20.13
CA ALA A 125 5.94 -3.04 21.02
C ALA A 125 5.85 -4.54 21.30
N SER A 126 4.64 -5.09 21.36
CA SER A 126 4.41 -6.52 21.57
C SER A 126 4.59 -7.38 20.31
N SER A 127 4.84 -6.77 19.15
CA SER A 127 5.08 -7.51 17.90
C SER A 127 6.55 -7.93 17.78
N ARG A 128 6.85 -9.09 17.17
CA ARG A 128 8.26 -9.49 16.87
C ARG A 128 9.02 -8.45 16.02
N ALA A 129 8.31 -7.55 15.32
CA ALA A 129 8.92 -6.47 14.58
C ALA A 129 9.59 -5.41 15.49
N SER A 130 9.22 -5.33 16.78
CA SER A 130 9.85 -4.44 17.77
C SER A 130 11.28 -4.84 18.13
N ALA A 131 11.66 -6.09 17.87
CA ALA A 131 13.02 -6.60 18.10
C ALA A 131 14.03 -6.17 17.02
N LYS A 132 13.59 -5.48 15.94
CA LYS A 132 14.49 -5.06 14.85
C LYS A 132 15.35 -3.84 15.22
N PRO A 133 16.61 -3.78 14.77
CA PRO A 133 17.47 -2.61 14.92
C PRO A 133 16.78 -1.35 14.36
N GLY A 134 16.72 -0.29 15.16
CA GLY A 134 16.08 0.98 14.81
C GLY A 134 14.66 1.18 15.34
N TRP A 135 13.98 0.14 15.84
CA TRP A 135 12.66 0.29 16.49
C TRP A 135 12.73 1.17 17.75
N SER A 136 13.76 0.99 18.58
CA SER A 136 14.03 1.84 19.74
C SER A 136 14.31 3.31 19.38
N ARG A 137 14.87 3.57 18.19
CA ARG A 137 15.12 4.93 17.66
C ARG A 137 13.86 5.57 17.08
N ALA A 138 12.84 4.78 16.75
CA ALA A 138 11.53 5.27 16.29
C ALA A 138 10.59 5.62 17.44
N ARG A 139 11.02 5.45 18.71
CA ARG A 139 10.25 5.87 19.89
C ARG A 139 10.08 7.39 19.87
N PRO A 140 8.84 7.91 19.81
CA PRO A 140 8.61 9.33 19.97
C PRO A 140 9.16 9.76 21.32
N ALA A 141 9.98 10.81 21.37
CA ALA A 141 10.39 11.41 22.63
C ALA A 141 9.12 11.82 23.40
N ALA A 142 8.99 11.35 24.64
CA ALA A 142 7.80 11.59 25.44
C ALA A 142 7.59 13.11 25.63
N ARG A 143 6.44 13.61 25.15
CA ARG A 143 5.78 14.84 25.61
C ARG A 143 6.63 16.12 25.69
N GLN A 144 7.21 16.58 24.58
CA GLN A 144 7.45 18.02 24.43
C GLN A 144 6.93 18.50 23.07
N PRO A 145 6.17 19.62 23.01
CA PRO A 145 5.92 20.31 21.76
C PRO A 145 7.28 20.71 21.19
N LEU A 146 7.66 20.13 20.06
CA LEU A 146 8.96 20.41 19.45
C LEU A 146 8.88 21.79 18.78
N PRO A 147 9.81 22.73 19.07
CA PRO A 147 9.86 24.03 18.41
C PRO A 147 10.11 23.86 16.89
N PRO A 148 9.66 24.82 16.06
CA PRO A 148 9.74 24.73 14.60
C PRO A 148 11.16 25.05 14.12
N ALA A 149 12.11 24.15 14.34
CA ALA A 149 13.41 24.24 13.67
C ALA A 149 14.13 22.89 13.68
N ARG A 150 14.40 22.41 12.46
CA ARG A 150 15.19 21.23 12.06
C ARG A 150 14.40 19.92 11.96
N PRO A 151 14.11 19.43 10.73
CA PRO A 151 13.55 18.11 10.54
C PRO A 151 14.57 17.07 11.03
N ARG A 152 14.29 16.41 12.15
CA ARG A 152 15.03 15.23 12.55
C ARG A 152 14.85 14.18 11.45
N ARG A 153 15.93 13.86 10.73
CA ARG A 153 16.00 12.69 9.85
C ARG A 153 16.03 11.47 10.75
N TYR A 154 14.92 10.76 10.83
CA TYR A 154 14.93 9.41 11.38
C TYR A 154 15.40 8.47 10.27
N PRO A 155 16.31 7.52 10.55
CA PRO A 155 16.61 6.48 9.57
C PRO A 155 15.28 5.81 9.21
N ALA A 156 14.96 5.70 7.92
CA ALA A 156 13.77 4.96 7.54
C ALA A 156 13.86 3.55 8.13
N HIS A 157 12.70 2.99 8.47
CA HIS A 157 12.62 1.69 9.12
C HIS A 157 13.53 0.69 8.39
N ALA A 158 14.37 -0.04 9.14
CA ALA A 158 15.41 -0.92 8.58
C ALA A 158 14.90 -1.98 7.58
N GLY A 159 13.57 -2.16 7.45
CA GLY A 159 12.93 -2.96 6.42
C GLY A 159 12.93 -2.36 5.01
N GLN A 160 13.19 -1.06 4.84
CA GLN A 160 13.17 -0.38 3.53
C GLN A 160 14.55 -0.26 2.86
N ARG A 161 15.64 -0.62 3.56
CA ARG A 161 17.03 -0.55 3.06
C ARG A 161 17.39 -1.57 1.97
N ARG A 162 16.44 -2.38 1.48
CA ARG A 162 16.68 -3.40 0.43
C ARG A 162 15.64 -3.29 -0.69
N SER A 163 15.52 -2.10 -1.26
CA SER A 163 14.46 -1.71 -2.20
C SER A 163 14.76 -2.01 -3.67
N ARG A 164 15.98 -2.39 -4.05
CA ARG A 164 16.32 -2.72 -5.45
C ARG A 164 15.67 -4.02 -5.97
N GLN A 165 15.24 -4.92 -5.09
CA GLN A 165 14.77 -6.26 -5.49
C GLN A 165 13.26 -6.48 -5.28
N LEU A 166 12.49 -5.47 -4.85
CA LEU A 166 11.10 -5.62 -4.44
C LEU A 166 10.16 -6.24 -5.49
N LEU A 167 10.57 -6.21 -6.77
CA LEU A 167 9.86 -6.77 -7.92
C LEU A 167 10.43 -8.11 -8.42
N SER A 168 11.52 -8.59 -7.83
CA SER A 168 12.20 -9.80 -8.28
C SER A 168 11.59 -11.06 -7.66
N ARG A 169 11.69 -12.19 -8.37
CA ARG A 169 11.32 -13.51 -7.86
C ARG A 169 11.96 -13.82 -6.50
N ALA A 170 13.24 -13.47 -6.34
CA ALA A 170 13.98 -13.64 -5.09
C ALA A 170 13.40 -12.84 -3.91
N ALA A 171 12.75 -11.70 -4.16
CA ALA A 171 12.03 -10.97 -3.10
C ALA A 171 10.72 -11.67 -2.71
N GLY A 172 9.99 -12.25 -3.67
CA GLY A 172 8.79 -13.05 -3.39
C GLY A 172 9.08 -14.25 -2.49
N GLU A 173 10.15 -15.00 -2.77
CA GLU A 173 10.59 -16.14 -1.96
C GLU A 173 11.00 -15.72 -0.53
N ARG A 174 11.76 -14.61 -0.41
CA ARG A 174 12.14 -14.05 0.90
C ARG A 174 10.95 -13.55 1.70
N LEU A 175 9.95 -12.95 1.04
CA LEU A 175 8.71 -12.53 1.68
C LEU A 175 7.92 -13.74 2.18
N ALA A 176 7.72 -14.75 1.34
CA ALA A 176 7.02 -15.98 1.72
C ALA A 176 7.69 -16.70 2.90
N GLN A 177 9.02 -16.79 2.93
CA GLN A 177 9.75 -17.37 4.05
C GLN A 177 9.53 -16.58 5.35
N GLY A 178 9.52 -15.25 5.27
CA GLY A 178 9.22 -14.38 6.41
C GLY A 178 7.77 -14.53 6.90
N MET A 179 6.82 -14.62 5.97
CA MET A 179 5.40 -14.86 6.25
C MET A 179 5.21 -16.20 6.97
N ALA A 180 5.81 -17.27 6.46
CA ALA A 180 5.77 -18.60 7.09
C ALA A 180 6.38 -18.59 8.50
N THR A 181 7.54 -17.95 8.67
CA THR A 181 8.21 -17.81 9.98
C THR A 181 7.36 -17.04 11.00
N LEU A 182 6.54 -16.10 10.53
CA LEU A 182 5.62 -15.31 11.36
C LEU A 182 4.26 -15.99 11.56
N GLY A 183 3.98 -17.11 10.88
CA GLY A 183 2.66 -17.76 10.92
C GLY A 183 1.58 -16.95 10.22
N MET A 184 1.93 -16.19 9.18
CA MET A 184 0.95 -15.50 8.34
C MET A 184 0.28 -16.49 7.39
N PRO A 185 -1.05 -16.37 7.16
CA PRO A 185 -1.79 -17.33 6.33
C PRO A 185 -1.69 -17.01 4.82
N VAL A 186 -0.50 -16.62 4.36
CA VAL A 186 -0.20 -16.26 2.97
C VAL A 186 1.03 -17.03 2.51
N THR A 187 0.93 -17.68 1.35
CA THR A 187 1.97 -18.56 0.79
C THR A 187 2.70 -17.91 -0.38
N LEU A 188 3.81 -18.52 -0.81
CA LEU A 188 4.48 -18.14 -2.06
C LEU A 188 3.56 -18.29 -3.27
N GLY A 189 2.72 -19.33 -3.29
CA GLY A 189 1.75 -19.55 -4.37
C GLY A 189 0.76 -18.40 -4.48
N ASP A 190 0.27 -17.88 -3.35
CA ASP A 190 -0.64 -16.73 -3.32
C ASP A 190 0.02 -15.48 -3.91
N LEU A 191 1.28 -15.21 -3.53
CA LEU A 191 2.05 -14.08 -4.07
C LEU A 191 2.28 -14.22 -5.58
N GLN A 192 2.60 -15.43 -6.06
CA GLN A 192 2.88 -15.69 -7.46
C GLN A 192 1.62 -15.70 -8.34
N ALA A 193 0.47 -16.08 -7.79
CA ALA A 193 -0.81 -16.10 -8.49
C ALA A 193 -1.45 -14.69 -8.57
N HIS A 194 -1.12 -13.80 -7.64
CA HIS A 194 -1.72 -12.46 -7.59
C HIS A 194 -1.40 -11.61 -8.84
N ARG A 195 -2.45 -11.00 -9.41
CA ARG A 195 -2.35 -10.03 -10.50
C ARG A 195 -3.29 -8.86 -10.21
N ALA A 196 -2.90 -7.66 -10.61
CA ALA A 196 -3.82 -6.53 -10.68
C ALA A 196 -4.91 -6.81 -11.73
N ARG A 197 -6.14 -6.41 -11.44
CA ARG A 197 -7.30 -6.58 -12.31
C ARG A 197 -7.62 -5.29 -13.03
N ARG A 198 -8.20 -5.38 -14.23
CA ARG A 198 -8.73 -4.24 -14.99
C ARG A 198 -10.26 -4.30 -15.08
N PRO A 199 -11.00 -4.01 -14.00
CA PRO A 199 -12.46 -3.94 -14.10
C PRO A 199 -12.87 -2.75 -14.97
N GLY A 200 -14.08 -2.79 -15.54
CA GLY A 200 -14.69 -1.58 -16.09
C GLY A 200 -14.97 -0.57 -14.97
N PRO A 201 -14.68 0.72 -15.14
CA PRO A 201 -15.06 1.72 -14.15
C PRO A 201 -16.58 1.87 -14.09
N LEU A 202 -17.10 2.24 -12.92
CA LEU A 202 -18.48 2.71 -12.83
C LEU A 202 -18.56 4.06 -13.52
N THR A 203 -19.45 4.16 -14.50
CA THR A 203 -19.67 5.36 -15.31
C THR A 203 -21.01 5.99 -14.95
N LEU A 204 -21.01 7.28 -14.64
CA LEU A 204 -22.20 8.10 -14.48
C LEU A 204 -22.19 9.22 -15.53
N GLN A 205 -23.24 9.30 -16.33
CA GLN A 205 -23.47 10.45 -17.21
C GLN A 205 -24.12 11.57 -16.41
N HIS A 206 -23.54 12.76 -16.49
CA HIS A 206 -24.02 13.98 -15.86
C HIS A 206 -24.22 15.07 -16.93
N GLN A 207 -25.00 16.11 -16.62
CA GLN A 207 -25.34 17.15 -17.61
C GLN A 207 -24.10 17.88 -18.18
N GLN A 208 -23.02 17.98 -17.41
CA GLN A 208 -21.77 18.66 -17.79
C GLN A 208 -20.65 17.70 -18.20
N GLY A 209 -20.90 16.39 -18.26
CA GLY A 209 -19.90 15.41 -18.68
C GLY A 209 -20.03 14.05 -18.00
N THR A 210 -18.98 13.25 -18.09
CA THR A 210 -18.97 11.88 -17.58
C THR A 210 -18.11 11.78 -16.32
N LEU A 211 -18.65 11.11 -15.30
CA LEU A 211 -17.94 10.82 -14.05
C LEU A 211 -17.61 9.32 -14.00
N TRP A 212 -16.41 9.00 -13.55
CA TRP A 212 -15.96 7.63 -13.38
C TRP A 212 -15.52 7.36 -11.95
N ASN A 213 -15.77 6.14 -11.46
CA ASN A 213 -15.33 5.70 -10.14
C ASN A 213 -14.90 4.23 -10.18
N LEU A 214 -13.82 3.93 -9.48
CA LEU A 214 -13.36 2.58 -9.24
C LEU A 214 -13.98 2.11 -7.92
N ALA A 215 -15.17 1.53 -7.99
CA ALA A 215 -15.80 0.88 -6.86
C ALA A 215 -16.45 -0.42 -7.29
N HIS A 216 -16.41 -1.41 -6.40
CA HIS A 216 -17.24 -2.61 -6.57
C HIS A 216 -18.72 -2.18 -6.67
N PRO A 217 -19.52 -2.72 -7.61
CA PRO A 217 -20.87 -2.23 -7.93
C PRO A 217 -21.76 -1.93 -6.71
N ARG A 218 -21.71 -2.79 -5.68
CA ARG A 218 -22.49 -2.65 -4.43
C ARG A 218 -22.08 -1.47 -3.54
N ARG A 219 -20.80 -1.06 -3.52
CA ARG A 219 -20.33 0.07 -2.69
C ARG A 219 -20.34 1.40 -3.45
N GLY A 220 -20.14 1.37 -4.76
CA GLY A 220 -20.20 2.57 -5.59
C GLY A 220 -21.60 3.19 -5.67
N TRP A 221 -22.63 2.35 -5.72
CA TRP A 221 -24.03 2.77 -5.89
C TRP A 221 -24.51 3.79 -4.85
N TYR A 222 -24.15 3.62 -3.57
CA TYR A 222 -24.54 4.54 -2.49
C TYR A 222 -23.93 5.94 -2.65
N ARG A 223 -22.70 6.04 -3.16
CA ARG A 223 -22.01 7.33 -3.37
C ARG A 223 -22.52 8.07 -4.61
N TRP A 224 -23.09 7.34 -5.58
CA TRP A 224 -23.65 7.94 -6.79
C TRP A 224 -25.06 8.49 -6.59
N ARG A 225 -25.88 7.88 -5.71
CA ARG A 225 -27.23 8.39 -5.41
C ARG A 225 -27.23 9.84 -4.90
N SER A 226 -26.22 10.26 -4.15
CA SER A 226 -26.14 11.66 -3.67
C SER A 226 -25.78 12.67 -4.76
N LEU A 227 -25.14 12.24 -5.85
CA LEU A 227 -24.78 13.09 -6.99
C LEU A 227 -25.84 13.08 -8.09
N ALA A 228 -26.68 12.04 -8.13
CA ALA A 228 -27.78 11.90 -9.07
C ALA A 228 -29.12 12.50 -8.56
N SER A 229 -29.18 12.95 -7.31
CA SER A 229 -30.33 13.73 -6.82
C SER A 229 -30.21 15.16 -7.32
N PRO A 230 -31.09 15.63 -8.21
CA PRO A 230 -31.27 17.06 -8.37
C PRO A 230 -31.85 17.55 -7.04
N THR A 231 -31.19 18.50 -6.39
CA THR A 231 -31.87 19.41 -5.47
C THR A 231 -33.09 19.96 -6.19
N VAL A 232 -34.28 19.66 -5.67
CA VAL A 232 -35.50 20.44 -5.86
C VAL A 232 -35.33 21.77 -5.13
#